data_AF-A0A968HTB9-F1
#
_entry.id   AF-A0A968HTB9-F1
#
_cell.length_a   1.000
_cell.length_b   1.000
_cell.length_c   1.000
_cell.angle_alpha   90.00
_cell.angle_beta   90.00
_cell.angle_gamma   90.00
#
_symmetry.space_group_name_H-M   'P 1'
#
loop_
_entity.id
_entity.type
_entity.pdbx_description
1 polymer ?
#
loop_
_entity_poly.entity_id
_entity_poly.type
_entity_poly.pdbx_seq_one_letter_code
_entity_poly.pdbx_strand_id
1 'polypeptide(L)'
;MTPTTYITNSGLVTAVGIGTTAACAAMRAGIDGFAEIPYYDYCRSTVPVIGAPVPPIPWKRSAAARQCALLDAAVGEIAEQFDPATRANLAMIVTTCESERNVVDERRAQSLTETAVAALGQGPAPVSVQALRGGAPASFRALALAR
;
A
#
# COMPACT_ATOMS: atom_id res chain seq x y z
N MET A 1 15.75 -15.22 -24.69
CA MET A 1 14.64 -14.25 -24.71
C MET A 1 14.18 -14.06 -23.28
N THR A 2 14.32 -12.86 -22.72
CA THR A 2 13.71 -12.53 -21.43
C THR A 2 12.19 -12.44 -21.64
N PRO A 3 11.36 -13.11 -20.82
CA PRO A 3 9.92 -13.00 -20.95
C PRO A 3 9.48 -11.54 -20.76
N THR A 4 8.45 -11.13 -21.50
CA THR A 4 7.93 -9.76 -21.40
C THR A 4 7.03 -9.65 -20.17
N THR A 5 7.31 -8.68 -19.30
CA THR A 5 6.53 -8.41 -18.09
C THR A 5 5.46 -7.34 -18.37
N TYR A 6 4.23 -7.58 -17.89
CA TYR A 6 3.11 -6.66 -18.01
C TYR A 6 2.43 -6.48 -16.64
N ILE A 7 1.76 -5.34 -16.46
CA ILE A 7 0.86 -5.12 -15.31
C ILE A 7 -0.52 -5.61 -15.75
N THR A 8 -1.03 -6.65 -15.09
CA THR A 8 -2.34 -7.24 -15.42
C THR A 8 -3.47 -6.66 -14.57
N ASN A 9 -3.16 -6.29 -13.32
CA ASN A 9 -4.14 -5.83 -12.34
C ASN A 9 -3.51 -4.74 -11.45
N SER A 10 -4.36 -3.89 -10.88
CA SER A 10 -3.97 -2.88 -9.90
C SER A 10 -5.03 -2.78 -8.82
N GLY A 11 -4.60 -2.45 -7.61
CA GLY A 11 -5.47 -2.06 -6.50
C GLY A 11 -4.96 -0.77 -5.89
N LEU A 12 -5.89 0.08 -5.46
CA LEU A 12 -5.57 1.45 -5.10
C LEU A 12 -6.44 1.95 -3.97
N VAL A 13 -5.81 2.55 -2.97
CA VAL A 13 -6.49 3.24 -1.86
C VAL A 13 -5.87 4.62 -1.70
N THR A 14 -6.70 5.65 -1.73
CA THR A 14 -6.29 7.05 -1.67
C THR A 14 -7.21 7.87 -0.77
N ALA A 15 -6.83 9.12 -0.50
CA ALA A 15 -7.66 10.05 0.27
C ALA A 15 -9.01 10.38 -0.41
N VAL A 16 -9.06 10.26 -1.74
CA VAL A 16 -10.22 10.65 -2.55
C VAL A 16 -11.04 9.46 -3.07
N GLY A 17 -10.59 8.23 -2.81
CA GLY A 17 -11.28 7.03 -3.25
C GLY A 17 -10.67 5.75 -2.71
N ILE A 18 -11.55 4.81 -2.34
CA ILE A 18 -11.20 3.45 -1.92
C ILE A 18 -11.52 2.53 -3.10
N GLY A 19 -10.49 1.91 -3.66
CA GLY A 19 -10.59 1.19 -4.91
C GLY A 19 -10.19 2.06 -6.11
N THR A 20 -9.65 1.40 -7.12
CA THR A 20 -9.17 1.98 -8.38
C THR A 20 -10.27 2.77 -9.08
N THR A 21 -11.48 2.23 -9.22
CA THR A 21 -12.58 2.89 -9.92
C THR A 21 -12.99 4.21 -9.27
N ALA A 22 -13.18 4.20 -7.94
CA ALA A 22 -13.57 5.39 -7.19
C ALA A 22 -12.46 6.45 -7.20
N ALA A 23 -11.21 6.04 -6.96
CA ALA A 23 -10.06 6.93 -6.99
C ALA A 23 -9.90 7.59 -8.38
N CYS A 24 -10.03 6.81 -9.47
CA CYS A 24 -9.96 7.35 -10.83
C CYS A 24 -11.11 8.32 -11.14
N ALA A 25 -12.32 8.05 -10.66
CA ALA A 25 -13.45 8.97 -10.83
C ALA A 25 -13.19 10.30 -10.11
N ALA A 26 -12.72 10.24 -8.86
CA ALA A 26 -12.40 11.43 -8.08
C ALA A 26 -11.27 12.27 -8.71
N MET A 27 -10.21 11.61 -9.18
CA MET A 27 -9.10 12.26 -9.89
C MET A 27 -9.57 12.97 -11.16
N ARG A 28 -10.44 12.34 -11.97
CA ARG A 28 -11.02 12.99 -13.16
C ARG A 28 -11.95 14.16 -12.82
N ALA A 29 -12.62 14.09 -11.68
CA ALA A 29 -13.48 15.17 -11.19
C ALA A 29 -12.69 16.32 -10.54
N GLY A 30 -11.37 16.22 -10.44
CA GLY A 30 -10.54 17.23 -9.78
C GLY A 30 -10.78 17.33 -8.28
N ILE A 31 -11.29 16.27 -7.65
CA ILE A 31 -11.50 16.21 -6.21
C ILE A 31 -10.15 15.99 -5.54
N ASP A 32 -9.80 16.86 -4.60
CA ASP A 32 -8.68 16.64 -3.68
C ASP A 32 -9.17 16.14 -2.31
N GLY A 33 -8.24 15.58 -1.55
CA GLY A 33 -8.51 15.03 -0.22
C GLY A 33 -7.67 15.71 0.86
N PHE A 34 -7.21 16.94 0.61
CA PHE A 34 -6.35 17.64 1.56
C PHE A 34 -7.17 18.15 2.73
N ALA A 35 -6.68 17.93 3.95
CA ALA A 35 -7.31 18.41 5.16
C ALA A 35 -6.26 18.67 6.25
N GLU A 36 -6.60 19.52 7.20
CA GLU A 36 -5.87 19.63 8.46
C GLU A 36 -5.92 18.29 9.20
N ILE A 37 -4.75 17.76 9.57
CA ILE A 37 -4.63 16.51 10.31
C ILE A 37 -4.22 16.81 11.77
N PRO A 38 -4.40 15.89 12.73
CA PRO A 38 -4.16 16.16 14.15
C PRO A 38 -2.66 16.18 14.51
N TYR A 39 -1.82 16.68 13.60
CA TYR A 39 -0.38 16.87 13.78
C TYR A 39 -0.04 18.34 13.52
N TYR A 40 0.93 18.84 14.27
CA TYR A 40 1.42 20.20 14.16
C TYR A 40 2.86 20.17 13.67
N ASP A 41 3.26 21.20 12.94
CA ASP A 41 4.66 21.38 12.54
C ASP A 41 5.53 21.47 13.81
N TYR A 42 6.54 20.60 13.90
CA TYR A 42 7.48 20.57 15.01
C TYR A 42 8.22 21.91 15.19
N CYS A 43 8.52 22.60 14.09
CA CYS A 43 9.22 23.89 14.12
C CYS A 43 8.29 25.07 14.43
N ARG A 44 6.98 24.91 14.22
CA ARG A 44 5.96 25.94 14.38
C ARG A 44 4.74 25.30 15.03
N SER A 45 4.87 24.99 16.32
CA SER A 45 3.94 24.20 17.14
C SER A 45 2.45 24.62 17.14
N THR A 46 2.11 25.70 16.45
CA THR A 46 0.76 26.24 16.27
C THR A 46 0.21 26.09 14.84
N VAL A 47 1.00 25.63 13.88
CA VAL A 47 0.59 25.46 12.49
C VAL A 47 0.16 24.01 12.26
N PRO A 48 -1.12 23.74 11.95
CA PRO A 48 -1.57 22.40 11.64
C PRO A 48 -0.92 21.92 10.34
N VAL A 49 -0.57 20.64 10.30
CA VAL A 49 -0.08 20.00 9.08
C VAL A 49 -1.27 19.77 8.15
N ILE A 50 -1.10 20.11 6.87
CA ILE A 50 -2.02 19.68 5.82
C ILE A 50 -1.58 18.31 5.33
N GLY A 51 -2.49 17.34 5.38
CA GLY A 51 -2.27 15.99 4.87
C GLY A 51 -3.45 15.51 4.06
N ALA A 52 -3.42 14.22 3.69
CA ALA A 52 -4.47 13.58 2.91
C ALA A 52 -5.05 12.38 3.68
N PRO A 53 -5.96 12.59 4.65
CA PRO A 53 -6.63 11.50 5.35
C PRO A 53 -7.33 10.56 4.38
N VAL A 54 -7.28 9.25 4.67
CA VAL A 54 -8.13 8.26 3.99
C VAL A 54 -9.36 8.03 4.86
N PRO A 55 -10.56 8.54 4.48
CA PRO A 55 -11.68 8.74 5.41
C PRO A 55 -12.15 7.49 6.20
N PRO A 56 -12.18 6.26 5.62
CA PRO A 56 -12.58 5.07 6.37
C PRO A 56 -11.59 4.66 7.46
N ILE A 57 -10.40 5.25 7.52
CA ILE A 57 -9.32 4.82 8.42
C ILE A 57 -9.22 5.76 9.63
N PRO A 58 -9.66 5.34 10.83
CA PRO A 58 -9.73 6.23 11.98
C PRO A 58 -8.36 6.66 12.48
N TRP A 59 -8.19 7.95 12.79
CA TRP A 59 -6.96 8.53 13.35
C TRP A 59 -6.54 7.98 14.71
N LYS A 60 -7.51 7.46 15.49
CA LYS A 60 -7.24 6.79 16.78
C LYS A 60 -6.39 5.52 16.63
N ARG A 61 -6.29 4.95 15.42
CA ARG A 61 -5.42 3.80 15.15
C ARG A 61 -3.96 4.27 15.05
N SER A 62 -3.05 3.43 15.55
CA SER A 62 -1.62 3.65 15.38
C SER A 62 -1.26 3.80 13.90
N ALA A 63 -0.19 4.54 13.59
CA ALA A 63 0.25 4.69 12.21
C ALA A 63 0.49 3.35 11.51
N ALA A 64 0.97 2.33 12.25
CA ALA A 64 1.18 0.98 11.72
C ALA A 64 -0.15 0.32 11.35
N ALA A 65 -1.13 0.34 12.24
CA ALA A 65 -2.45 -0.23 11.96
C ALA A 65 -3.18 0.48 10.80
N ARG A 66 -2.96 1.78 10.63
CA ARG A 66 -3.50 2.53 9.48
C ARG A 66 -2.83 2.11 8.17
N GLN A 67 -1.52 1.92 8.15
CA GLN A 67 -0.82 1.42 6.97
C GLN A 67 -1.24 -0.01 6.61
N CYS A 68 -1.37 -0.90 7.59
CA CYS A 68 -1.90 -2.24 7.36
C CYS A 68 -3.30 -2.18 6.74
N ALA A 69 -4.20 -1.34 7.26
CA ALA A 69 -5.55 -1.20 6.70
C ALA A 69 -5.56 -0.66 5.25
N LEU A 70 -4.65 0.25 4.90
CA LEU A 70 -4.49 0.73 3.53
C LEU A 70 -4.01 -0.38 2.59
N LEU A 71 -3.00 -1.14 3.03
CA LEU A 71 -2.41 -2.22 2.25
C LEU A 71 -3.40 -3.38 2.08
N ASP A 72 -4.12 -3.73 3.13
CA ASP A 72 -5.17 -4.76 3.14
C ASP A 72 -6.24 -4.46 2.08
N ALA A 73 -6.79 -3.24 2.08
CA ALA A 73 -7.78 -2.84 1.09
C ALA A 73 -7.24 -2.82 -0.35
N ALA A 74 -6.01 -2.36 -0.57
CA ALA A 74 -5.41 -2.33 -1.91
C ALA A 74 -5.10 -3.75 -2.44
N VAL A 75 -4.61 -4.65 -1.58
CA VAL A 75 -4.32 -6.04 -1.98
C VAL A 75 -5.61 -6.83 -2.13
N GLY A 76 -6.62 -6.59 -1.28
CA GLY A 76 -7.94 -7.21 -1.39
C GLY A 76 -8.60 -6.93 -2.75
N GLU A 77 -8.54 -5.68 -3.23
CA GLU A 77 -9.04 -5.32 -4.57
C GLU A 77 -8.35 -6.10 -5.70
N ILE A 78 -7.05 -6.36 -5.57
CA ILE A 78 -6.29 -7.17 -6.54
C ILE A 78 -6.70 -8.64 -6.43
N ALA A 79 -6.83 -9.15 -5.21
CA ALA A 79 -7.10 -10.55 -4.93
C ALA A 79 -8.45 -11.02 -5.48
N GLU A 80 -9.45 -10.14 -5.54
CA GLU A 80 -10.75 -10.41 -6.17
C GLU A 80 -10.64 -10.74 -7.67
N GLN A 81 -9.52 -10.39 -8.31
CA GLN A 81 -9.29 -10.58 -9.75
C GLN A 81 -8.42 -11.81 -10.06
N PHE A 82 -7.92 -12.51 -9.04
CA PHE A 82 -7.08 -13.70 -9.23
C PHE A 82 -7.91 -14.97 -9.28
N ASP A 83 -7.61 -15.82 -10.26
CA ASP A 83 -8.05 -17.21 -10.22
C ASP A 83 -7.19 -18.03 -9.21
N PRO A 84 -7.69 -19.19 -8.75
CA PRO A 84 -6.93 -20.03 -7.82
C PRO A 84 -5.56 -20.49 -8.34
N ALA A 85 -5.40 -20.66 -9.66
CA ALA A 85 -4.17 -21.15 -10.27
C ALA A 85 -3.05 -20.10 -10.26
N THR A 86 -3.41 -18.84 -10.54
CA THR A 86 -2.53 -17.67 -10.46
C THR A 86 -2.02 -17.49 -9.04
N ARG A 87 -2.92 -17.65 -8.07
CA ARG A 87 -2.60 -17.51 -6.66
C ARG A 87 -1.59 -18.54 -6.16
N ALA A 88 -1.68 -19.78 -6.64
CA ALA A 88 -0.76 -20.87 -6.25
C ALA A 88 0.70 -20.62 -6.64
N ASN A 89 0.94 -19.74 -7.61
CA ASN A 89 2.28 -19.46 -8.15
C ASN A 89 2.75 -18.02 -7.87
N LEU A 90 2.07 -17.30 -6.96
CA LEU A 90 2.31 -15.89 -6.74
C LEU A 90 3.58 -15.66 -5.91
N ALA A 91 4.46 -14.76 -6.38
CA ALA A 91 5.52 -14.18 -5.57
C ALA A 91 5.11 -12.77 -5.12
N MET A 92 5.41 -12.41 -3.88
CA MET A 92 5.00 -11.13 -3.30
C MET A 92 6.21 -10.30 -2.87
N ILE A 93 6.23 -9.03 -3.30
CA ILE A 93 7.21 -8.04 -2.87
C ILE A 93 6.45 -6.85 -2.27
N VAL A 94 6.62 -6.59 -0.98
CA VAL A 94 6.01 -5.47 -0.27
C VAL A 94 7.04 -4.36 -0.09
N THR A 95 6.80 -3.21 -0.71
CA THR A 95 7.70 -2.05 -0.63
C THR A 95 7.24 -1.08 0.44
N THR A 96 8.17 -0.54 1.23
CA THR A 96 7.88 0.40 2.32
C THR A 96 8.77 1.65 2.23
N CYS A 97 8.69 2.53 3.23
CA CYS A 97 9.45 3.77 3.26
C CYS A 97 10.97 3.55 3.19
N GLU A 98 11.69 4.66 3.04
CA GLU A 98 13.14 4.68 2.93
C GLU A 98 13.79 4.05 4.18
N SER A 99 14.95 3.41 3.97
CA SER A 99 15.68 2.66 5.00
C SER A 99 16.14 3.53 6.18
N GLU A 100 16.41 4.80 5.90
CA GLU A 100 16.87 5.82 6.83
C GLU A 100 15.74 6.47 7.62
N ARG A 101 14.48 6.28 7.20
CA ARG A 101 13.33 6.72 8.00
C ARG A 101 13.11 5.71 9.12
N ASN A 102 13.37 6.12 10.36
CA ASN A 102 13.11 5.36 11.59
C ASN A 102 11.61 5.18 11.91
N VAL A 103 10.75 5.15 10.89
CA VAL A 103 9.30 5.03 11.02
C VAL A 103 8.85 3.59 10.76
N VAL A 104 9.59 2.83 9.94
CA VAL A 104 9.32 1.41 9.67
C VAL A 104 10.57 0.61 10.02
N ASP A 105 10.48 -0.18 11.09
CA ASP A 105 11.49 -1.16 11.48
C ASP A 105 11.20 -2.54 10.85
N GLU A 106 12.07 -3.51 11.12
CA GLU A 106 11.95 -4.88 10.63
C GLU A 106 10.59 -5.50 11.01
N ARG A 107 10.16 -5.28 12.25
CA ARG A 107 8.90 -5.81 12.78
C ARG A 107 7.70 -5.24 12.03
N ARG A 108 7.69 -3.93 11.75
CA ARG A 108 6.61 -3.29 11.01
C ARG A 108 6.62 -3.70 9.54
N ALA A 109 7.79 -3.90 8.94
CA ALA A 109 7.90 -4.45 7.59
C ALA A 109 7.30 -5.88 7.54
N GLN A 110 7.61 -6.71 8.53
CA GLN A 110 7.02 -8.05 8.68
C GLN A 110 5.49 -7.99 8.86
N SER A 111 4.97 -7.09 9.69
CA SER A 111 3.51 -6.93 9.85
C SER A 111 2.82 -6.52 8.55
N LEU A 112 3.48 -5.70 7.71
CA LEU A 112 2.96 -5.34 6.40
C LEU A 112 2.95 -6.52 5.42
N THR A 113 3.99 -7.36 5.41
CA THR A 113 3.99 -8.57 4.59
C THR A 113 2.93 -9.58 5.05
N GLU A 114 2.79 -9.80 6.37
CA GLU A 114 1.74 -10.65 6.92
C GLU A 114 0.35 -10.13 6.58
N THR A 115 0.14 -8.81 6.66
CA THR A 115 -1.12 -8.17 6.26
C THR A 115 -1.41 -8.40 4.78
N ALA A 116 -0.43 -8.17 3.90
CA ALA A 116 -0.63 -8.35 2.46
C ALA A 116 -0.93 -9.82 2.10
N VAL A 117 -0.26 -10.79 2.73
CA VAL A 117 -0.55 -12.22 2.52
C VAL A 117 -1.96 -12.56 2.98
N ALA A 118 -2.36 -12.08 4.16
CA ALA A 118 -3.71 -12.30 4.67
C ALA A 118 -4.79 -11.67 3.79
N ALA A 119 -4.53 -10.47 3.27
CA ALA A 119 -5.44 -9.73 2.38
C ALA A 119 -5.70 -10.44 1.05
N LEU A 120 -4.85 -11.37 0.63
CA LEU A 120 -5.16 -12.22 -0.50
C LEU A 120 -6.41 -13.07 -0.24
N GLY A 121 -6.74 -13.42 1.01
CA GLY A 121 -7.92 -14.22 1.38
C GLY A 121 -7.62 -15.71 1.58
N GLN A 122 -8.57 -16.61 1.31
CA GLN A 122 -8.37 -18.06 1.44
C GLN A 122 -7.68 -18.66 0.21
N GLY A 123 -6.64 -19.47 0.41
CA GLY A 123 -5.92 -20.15 -0.67
C GLY A 123 -4.47 -20.48 -0.33
N PRO A 124 -3.69 -21.03 -1.28
CA PRO A 124 -2.26 -21.23 -1.09
C PRO A 124 -1.56 -19.90 -0.79
N ALA A 125 -0.59 -19.95 0.11
CA ALA A 125 0.29 -18.82 0.39
C ALA A 125 1.20 -18.54 -0.83
N PRO A 126 1.65 -17.28 -1.01
CA PRO A 126 2.65 -16.97 -2.03
C PRO A 126 3.90 -17.85 -1.91
N VAL A 127 4.48 -18.23 -3.05
CA VAL A 127 5.69 -19.07 -3.12
C VAL A 127 6.92 -18.36 -2.53
N SER A 128 6.90 -17.03 -2.51
CA SER A 128 7.88 -16.21 -1.82
C SER A 128 7.27 -14.89 -1.40
N VAL A 129 7.75 -14.34 -0.28
CA VAL A 129 7.34 -13.05 0.26
C VAL A 129 8.59 -12.28 0.68
N GLN A 130 8.76 -11.07 0.18
CA GLN A 130 9.90 -10.21 0.50
C GLN A 130 9.43 -8.81 0.87
N ALA A 131 10.09 -8.19 1.84
CA ALA A 131 9.92 -6.79 2.15
C ALA A 131 11.10 -5.98 1.60
N LEU A 132 10.83 -4.88 0.89
CA LEU A 132 11.87 -3.97 0.40
C LEU A 132 11.67 -2.58 0.99
N ARG A 133 12.71 -2.08 1.66
CA ARG A 133 12.77 -0.70 2.14
C ARG A 133 13.46 0.18 1.09
N GLY A 134 12.95 1.39 0.88
CA GLY A 134 13.53 2.30 -0.10
C GLY A 134 12.61 3.37 -0.68
N GLY A 135 11.43 3.57 -0.09
CA GLY A 135 10.54 4.68 -0.45
C GLY A 135 9.93 4.54 -1.84
N ALA A 136 9.60 5.69 -2.45
CA ALA A 136 8.93 5.73 -3.74
C ALA A 136 9.67 4.96 -4.86
N PRO A 137 11.03 4.96 -4.95
CA PRO A 137 11.75 4.17 -5.95
C PRO A 137 11.68 2.64 -5.74
N ALA A 138 11.32 2.16 -4.55
CA ALA A 138 11.36 0.74 -4.23
C ALA A 138 10.43 -0.09 -5.13
N SER A 139 9.28 0.47 -5.56
CA SER A 139 8.34 -0.22 -6.44
C SER A 139 8.91 -0.45 -7.85
N PHE A 140 9.75 0.46 -8.38
CA PHE A 140 10.45 0.23 -9.64
C PHE A 140 11.51 -0.89 -9.53
N ARG A 141 12.19 -0.97 -8.38
CA ARG A 141 13.11 -2.09 -8.10
C ARG A 141 12.37 -3.42 -7.93
N ALA A 142 11.22 -3.41 -7.27
CA ALA A 142 10.35 -4.58 -7.18
C ALA A 142 9.92 -5.08 -8.57
N LEU A 143 9.54 -4.16 -9.47
CA LEU A 143 9.21 -4.52 -10.85
C LEU A 143 10.42 -5.09 -11.61
N ALA A 144 11.63 -4.59 -11.35
CA ALA A 144 12.85 -5.14 -11.95
C ALA A 144 13.19 -6.55 -11.43
N LEU A 145 12.87 -6.86 -10.16
CA LEU A 145 13.02 -8.20 -9.57
C LEU A 145 11.94 -9.18 -10.02
N ALA A 146 10.78 -8.68 -10.45
CA ALA A 146 9.67 -9.48 -10.97
C ALA A 146 9.84 -9.89 -12.46
N ARG A 147 10.93 -9.48 -13.10
CA ARG A 147 11.30 -9.87 -14.48
C ARG A 147 12.04 -11.20 -14.49
#